data_AF-B6AHA2-F1
#
_entry.id   AF-B6AHA2-F1
#
_cell.length_a   1.000
_cell.length_b   1.000
_cell.length_c   1.000
_cell.angle_alpha   90.00
_cell.angle_beta   90.00
_cell.angle_gamma   90.00
#
_symmetry.space_group_name_H-M   'P 1'
#
loop_
_entity.id
_entity.type
_entity.pdbx_description
1 polymer ?
#
loop_
_entity_poly.entity_id
_entity_poly.type
_entity_poly.pdbx_seq_one_letter_code
_entity_poly.pdbx_strand_id
1 'polypeptide(L)'
;MTIIGIVGTACSGKETLVNLLVNKYGYKHINLTKYSLHDTLKLDNNTEPEDNTKKVENCIIDITSNNYSINTDIDDQKEQNKDLNKIGNNSFNIKLFQLLLSNWKYNYVISPITKESELEILQKTSFFLLSIDDSTSSRFIKYCNKYHNIEHKHTNNLLNEDIYKYYLNNEYLKNILFEFLVYENKKSDYSIRKLMNNADYHLYGYENIQDLENKLININIPNIIHRPSWDEYFMKLAWLTSKRSNCIRRKVGSVLVKNNRIISTGYNGTPTATTNCFEGGCIRCTNINVINGTNLEYCNCIHAESNVLFYAGKDKCEDSILYVTCLPCLTCAKHIIQCGIIKVIYSTKYLMDENRPTSIDILHNSNVEVIQFHNSSKFI
;
A
#
# COMPACT_ATOMS: atom_id res chain seq x y z
N MET A 1 8.07 -10.09 -5.42
CA MET A 1 8.81 -8.84 -5.65
C MET A 1 7.91 -7.66 -5.35
N THR A 2 8.30 -6.82 -4.39
CA THR A 2 7.75 -5.48 -4.21
C THR A 2 8.83 -4.47 -4.57
N ILE A 3 8.51 -3.49 -5.41
CA ILE A 3 9.43 -2.40 -5.77
C ILE A 3 8.84 -1.09 -5.24
N ILE A 4 9.60 -0.39 -4.40
CA ILE A 4 9.21 0.91 -3.85
C ILE A 4 10.12 1.98 -4.43
N GLY A 5 9.57 2.90 -5.20
CA GLY A 5 10.22 4.13 -5.59
C GLY A 5 10.06 5.20 -4.52
N ILE A 6 11.12 5.92 -4.19
CA ILE A 6 11.05 7.03 -3.24
C ILE A 6 11.31 8.34 -3.98
N VAL A 7 10.33 9.23 -3.89
CA VAL A 7 10.41 10.62 -4.36
C VAL A 7 10.19 11.57 -3.18
N GLY A 8 10.75 12.78 -3.24
CA GLY A 8 10.56 13.75 -2.17
C GLY A 8 11.42 14.97 -2.33
N THR A 9 11.03 16.05 -1.66
CA THR A 9 11.72 17.35 -1.68
C THR A 9 13.11 17.27 -1.05
N ALA A 10 13.91 18.33 -1.21
CA ALA A 10 15.23 18.46 -0.60
C ALA A 10 15.17 18.24 0.92
N CYS A 11 16.03 17.37 1.47
CA CYS A 11 16.11 17.08 2.91
C CYS A 11 14.82 16.55 3.58
N SER A 12 13.88 15.95 2.83
CA SER A 12 12.65 15.38 3.39
C SER A 12 12.83 14.11 4.24
N GLY A 13 14.01 13.47 4.20
CA GLY A 13 14.28 12.24 4.96
C GLY A 13 14.28 10.95 4.12
N LYS A 14 14.37 11.06 2.78
CA LYS A 14 14.45 9.92 1.86
C LYS A 14 15.50 8.87 2.27
N GLU A 15 16.67 9.31 2.70
CA GLU A 15 17.78 8.44 3.10
C GLU A 15 17.46 7.66 4.38
N THR A 16 16.88 8.33 5.38
CA THR A 16 16.39 7.69 6.60
C THR A 16 15.35 6.60 6.28
N LEU A 17 14.43 6.90 5.37
CA LEU A 17 13.41 5.96 4.91
C LEU A 17 14.02 4.76 4.17
N VAL A 18 14.98 4.97 3.26
CA VAL A 18 15.71 3.89 2.58
C VAL A 18 16.41 3.00 3.62
N ASN A 19 17.14 3.60 4.55
CA ASN A 19 17.88 2.84 5.57
C ASN A 19 16.95 2.01 6.45
N LEU A 20 15.77 2.52 6.79
CA LEU A 20 14.75 1.78 7.53
C LEU A 20 14.24 0.57 6.71
N LEU A 21 13.95 0.76 5.42
CA LEU A 21 13.52 -0.32 4.52
C LEU A 21 14.59 -1.39 4.31
N VAL A 22 15.85 -0.99 4.16
CA VAL A 22 16.97 -1.92 3.97
C VAL A 22 17.26 -2.69 5.27
N ASN A 23 17.50 -1.97 6.36
CA ASN A 23 18.02 -2.57 7.59
C ASN A 23 16.96 -3.35 8.37
N LYS A 24 15.71 -2.86 8.38
CA LYS A 24 14.63 -3.48 9.17
C LYS A 24 13.79 -4.45 8.34
N TYR A 25 13.55 -4.12 7.08
CA TYR A 25 12.63 -4.87 6.21
C TYR A 25 13.32 -5.64 5.08
N GLY A 26 14.66 -5.62 5.02
CA GLY A 26 15.45 -6.45 4.10
C GLY A 26 15.33 -6.06 2.62
N TYR A 27 14.90 -4.83 2.31
CA TYR A 27 14.85 -4.35 0.93
C TYR A 27 16.26 -4.16 0.37
N LYS A 28 16.45 -4.43 -0.93
CA LYS A 28 17.68 -4.12 -1.66
C LYS A 28 17.60 -2.70 -2.24
N HIS A 29 18.59 -1.86 -1.96
CA HIS A 29 18.61 -0.48 -2.44
C HIS A 29 19.23 -0.38 -3.84
N ILE A 30 18.53 0.31 -4.74
CA ILE A 30 19.05 0.76 -6.05
C ILE A 30 19.11 2.28 -6.03
N ASN A 31 20.31 2.83 -6.22
CA ASN A 31 20.52 4.28 -6.24
C ASN A 31 20.71 4.79 -7.67
N LEU A 32 19.77 5.59 -8.18
CA LEU A 32 19.78 6.10 -9.55
C LEU A 32 20.74 7.28 -9.78
N THR A 33 21.16 8.01 -8.73
CA THR A 33 22.01 9.21 -8.92
C THR A 33 23.46 8.91 -9.28
N LYS A 34 23.94 7.68 -9.05
CA LYS A 34 25.29 7.24 -9.45
C LYS A 34 25.39 6.87 -10.94
N TYR A 35 24.28 6.86 -11.68
CA TYR A 35 24.22 6.36 -13.05
C TYR A 35 24.00 7.45 -14.11
N SER A 36 24.03 8.73 -13.72
CA SER A 36 24.06 9.83 -14.68
C SER A 36 25.39 10.58 -14.61
N LEU A 37 26.10 10.57 -15.75
CA LEU A 37 27.29 11.34 -16.14
C LEU A 37 28.63 10.60 -16.07
N HIS A 38 29.23 10.53 -17.27
CA HIS A 38 30.65 10.40 -17.58
C HIS A 38 31.56 10.83 -16.42
N ASP A 39 32.46 9.93 -16.01
CA ASP A 39 33.82 10.34 -15.62
C ASP A 39 34.78 9.17 -15.79
N THR A 40 35.75 9.39 -16.67
CA THR A 40 36.97 8.60 -16.83
C THR A 40 37.72 8.51 -15.51
N LEU A 41 37.77 7.33 -14.90
CA LEU A 41 38.69 7.06 -13.81
C LEU A 41 40.08 6.76 -14.39
N LYS A 42 41.01 7.67 -14.10
CA LYS A 42 42.45 7.43 -14.20
C LYS A 42 42.80 6.25 -13.29
N LEU A 43 43.53 5.29 -13.85
CA LEU A 43 44.24 4.29 -13.07
C LEU A 43 45.40 4.97 -12.35
N ASP A 44 45.45 4.84 -11.02
CA ASP A 44 46.73 4.80 -10.32
C ASP A 44 46.90 3.40 -9.75
N ASN A 45 47.93 2.74 -10.27
CA ASN A 45 48.43 1.43 -9.86
C ASN A 45 49.24 1.57 -8.55
N ASN A 46 49.32 0.45 -7.81
CA ASN A 46 50.14 0.16 -6.61
C ASN A 46 49.41 0.52 -5.30
N THR A 47 49.17 -0.39 -4.33
CA THR A 47 49.95 -1.53 -3.83
C THR A 47 49.02 -2.41 -2.94
N GLU A 48 49.25 -3.73 -2.92
CA GLU A 48 48.56 -4.73 -2.07
C GLU A 48 49.08 -4.75 -0.59
N PRO A 49 48.75 -5.73 0.28
CA PRO A 49 47.56 -5.77 1.15
C PRO A 49 47.93 -5.95 2.64
N GLU A 50 47.05 -5.62 3.61
CA GLU A 50 47.06 -6.32 4.92
C GLU A 50 45.78 -6.11 5.76
N ASP A 51 45.24 -7.26 6.16
CA ASP A 51 44.40 -7.68 7.29
C ASP A 51 43.17 -6.91 7.84
N ASN A 52 42.02 -7.58 7.64
CA ASN A 52 41.01 -7.98 8.63
C ASN A 52 40.40 -6.94 9.60
N THR A 53 39.15 -6.55 9.32
CA THR A 53 38.01 -6.62 10.27
C THR A 53 36.66 -6.36 9.56
N LYS A 54 35.79 -7.39 9.58
CA LYS A 54 34.32 -7.41 9.35
C LYS A 54 33.72 -6.23 8.57
N LYS A 55 33.65 -6.34 7.23
CA LYS A 55 32.76 -5.52 6.40
C LYS A 55 31.39 -6.18 6.27
N VAL A 56 30.36 -5.48 6.74
CA VAL A 56 28.96 -5.71 6.38
C VAL A 56 28.84 -5.55 4.86
N GLU A 57 28.43 -6.60 4.15
CA GLU A 57 28.12 -6.55 2.73
C GLU A 57 26.89 -5.66 2.49
N ASN A 58 27.10 -4.36 2.35
CA ASN A 58 26.15 -3.50 1.67
C ASN A 58 26.18 -3.88 0.17
N CYS A 59 25.26 -4.75 -0.27
CA CYS A 59 25.11 -5.07 -1.69
C CYS A 59 24.55 -3.86 -2.46
N ILE A 60 25.41 -2.89 -2.77
CA ILE A 60 25.18 -1.96 -3.87
C ILE A 60 25.31 -2.79 -5.15
N ILE A 61 24.21 -2.92 -5.90
CA ILE A 61 24.25 -3.60 -7.21
C ILE A 61 24.75 -2.58 -8.24
N ASP A 62 25.98 -2.77 -8.73
CA ASP A 62 26.60 -1.99 -9.80
C ASP A 62 26.20 -2.53 -11.19
N ILE A 63 25.33 -1.79 -11.88
CA ILE A 63 24.74 -2.14 -13.20
C ILE A 63 25.75 -1.95 -14.36
N THR A 64 26.95 -1.45 -14.08
CA THR A 64 28.01 -1.18 -15.07
C THR A 64 28.96 -2.35 -15.33
N SER A 65 28.89 -3.44 -14.57
CA SER A 65 29.70 -4.63 -14.86
C SER A 65 29.18 -5.32 -16.13
N ASN A 66 30.00 -5.26 -17.18
CA ASN A 66 29.76 -5.66 -18.57
C ASN A 66 29.44 -7.16 -18.82
N ASN A 67 28.83 -7.89 -17.88
CA ASN A 67 28.64 -9.35 -18.00
C ASN A 67 27.31 -9.79 -18.62
N TYR A 68 26.58 -8.90 -19.30
CA TYR A 68 25.46 -9.29 -20.17
C TYR A 68 25.75 -8.84 -21.60
N SER A 69 26.42 -9.71 -22.35
CA SER A 69 26.53 -9.62 -23.80
C SER A 69 25.15 -9.86 -24.42
N ILE A 70 24.59 -8.83 -25.02
CA ILE A 70 23.45 -8.96 -25.93
C ILE A 70 24.04 -8.98 -27.34
N ASN A 71 23.95 -10.13 -28.02
CA ASN A 71 24.14 -10.21 -29.46
C ASN A 71 22.99 -9.45 -30.13
N THR A 72 23.29 -8.31 -30.75
CA THR A 72 22.41 -7.69 -31.74
C THR A 72 23.23 -7.39 -32.99
N ASP A 73 23.24 -8.34 -33.92
CA ASP A 73 23.59 -8.08 -35.31
C ASP A 73 22.45 -7.25 -35.93
N ILE A 74 22.63 -5.94 -36.04
CA ILE A 74 21.85 -5.10 -36.96
C ILE A 74 22.81 -4.08 -37.58
N ASP A 75 23.09 -4.32 -38.87
CA ASP A 75 23.86 -3.47 -39.76
C ASP A 75 23.25 -2.05 -39.91
N ASP A 76 24.14 -1.06 -39.87
CA ASP A 76 24.22 0.12 -40.72
C ASP A 76 22.91 0.80 -41.22
N GLN A 77 22.64 2.04 -40.78
CA GLN A 77 23.12 3.27 -41.44
C GLN A 77 22.59 4.54 -40.74
N LYS A 78 23.51 5.50 -40.63
CA LYS A 78 23.46 6.89 -40.13
C LYS A 78 22.13 7.64 -40.34
N GLU A 79 21.59 8.21 -39.25
CA GLU A 79 21.05 9.59 -39.24
C GLU A 79 20.84 10.15 -37.81
N GLN A 80 21.31 11.38 -37.60
CA GLN A 80 20.85 12.41 -36.65
C GLN A 80 21.19 12.32 -35.14
N ASN A 81 22.07 13.25 -34.73
CA ASN A 81 22.57 13.58 -33.38
C ASN A 81 21.52 14.12 -32.36
N LYS A 82 20.26 13.69 -32.42
CA LYS A 82 19.27 13.86 -31.33
C LYS A 82 18.90 12.54 -30.65
N ASP A 83 19.26 11.40 -31.24
CA ASP A 83 18.85 10.08 -30.75
C ASP A 83 19.83 9.43 -29.77
N LEU A 84 21.09 9.90 -29.66
CA LEU A 84 22.09 9.29 -28.76
C LEU A 84 21.70 9.37 -27.27
N ASN A 85 21.10 10.48 -26.82
CA ASN A 85 20.59 10.62 -25.44
C ASN A 85 19.31 9.81 -25.20
N LYS A 86 18.50 9.58 -26.24
CA LYS A 86 17.32 8.71 -26.18
C LYS A 86 17.76 7.25 -26.10
N ILE A 87 18.71 6.82 -26.92
CA ILE A 87 19.26 5.46 -26.96
C ILE A 87 19.96 5.11 -25.63
N GLY A 88 20.74 6.04 -25.06
CA GLY A 88 21.40 5.85 -23.76
C GLY A 88 20.42 5.69 -22.58
N ASN A 89 19.40 6.55 -22.51
CA ASN A 89 18.34 6.43 -21.49
C ASN A 89 17.48 5.17 -21.68
N ASN A 90 17.19 4.78 -22.94
CA ASN A 90 16.45 3.55 -23.22
C ASN A 90 17.26 2.32 -22.78
N SER A 91 18.57 2.30 -23.04
CA SER A 91 19.45 1.20 -22.64
C SER A 91 19.53 1.01 -21.12
N PHE A 92 19.68 2.10 -20.36
CA PHE A 92 19.70 2.04 -18.89
C PHE A 92 18.37 1.52 -18.31
N ASN A 93 17.25 2.09 -18.78
CA ASN A 93 15.93 1.72 -18.29
C ASN A 93 15.59 0.26 -18.62
N ILE A 94 15.98 -0.23 -19.80
CA ILE A 94 15.85 -1.65 -20.17
C ILE A 94 16.70 -2.52 -19.25
N LYS A 95 17.97 -2.16 -18.97
CA LYS A 95 18.83 -2.90 -18.05
C LYS A 95 18.27 -2.94 -16.62
N LEU A 96 17.77 -1.82 -16.12
CA LEU A 96 17.13 -1.77 -14.80
C LEU A 96 15.90 -2.69 -14.74
N PHE A 97 15.05 -2.65 -15.77
CA PHE A 97 13.89 -3.52 -15.87
C PHE A 97 14.28 -5.00 -15.94
N GLN A 98 15.28 -5.35 -16.74
CA GLN A 98 15.82 -6.71 -16.82
C GLN A 98 16.41 -7.18 -15.49
N LEU A 99 17.17 -6.34 -14.79
CA LEU A 99 17.74 -6.65 -13.47
C LEU A 99 16.64 -7.01 -12.46
N LEU A 100 15.57 -6.20 -12.43
CA LEU A 100 14.43 -6.41 -11.53
C LEU A 100 13.72 -7.73 -11.86
N LEU A 101 13.48 -8.01 -13.14
CA LEU A 101 12.84 -9.27 -13.56
C LEU A 101 13.68 -10.50 -13.25
N SER A 102 15.00 -10.45 -13.52
CA SER A 102 15.92 -11.57 -13.25
C SER A 102 16.07 -11.88 -11.76
N ASN A 103 15.72 -10.93 -10.89
CA ASN A 103 15.87 -11.04 -9.44
C ASN A 103 14.54 -10.88 -8.67
N TRP A 104 13.44 -11.36 -9.24
CA TRP A 104 12.07 -11.25 -8.70
C TRP A 104 11.84 -11.81 -7.28
N LYS A 105 12.81 -12.54 -6.71
CA LYS A 105 12.74 -13.07 -5.34
C LYS A 105 12.99 -12.01 -4.27
N TYR A 106 13.61 -10.88 -4.62
CA TYR A 106 13.93 -9.82 -3.67
C TYR A 106 12.92 -8.67 -3.74
N ASN A 107 12.85 -7.89 -2.66
CA ASN A 107 12.15 -6.61 -2.64
C ASN A 107 13.17 -5.49 -2.84
N TYR A 108 12.77 -4.44 -3.57
CA TYR A 108 13.67 -3.36 -3.98
C TYR A 108 13.15 -2.01 -3.51
N VAL A 109 14.04 -1.17 -3.03
CA VAL A 109 13.80 0.26 -2.83
C VAL A 109 14.66 1.03 -3.81
N ILE A 110 14.05 1.89 -4.60
CA ILE A 110 14.71 2.70 -5.64
C ILE A 110 14.62 4.15 -5.20
N SER A 111 15.78 4.77 -4.92
CA SER A 111 15.81 6.12 -4.36
C SER A 111 17.11 6.86 -4.71
N PRO A 112 17.05 8.15 -5.07
CA PRO A 112 15.83 8.93 -5.33
C PRO A 112 15.29 8.71 -6.76
N ILE A 113 13.97 8.78 -6.93
CA ILE A 113 13.35 9.00 -8.25
C ILE A 113 13.31 10.50 -8.50
N THR A 114 13.83 10.92 -9.65
CA THR A 114 13.99 12.34 -10.00
C THR A 114 13.44 12.71 -11.36
N LYS A 115 13.17 11.71 -12.24
CA LYS A 115 12.68 11.93 -13.61
C LYS A 115 11.39 11.16 -13.87
N GLU A 116 10.54 11.72 -14.73
CA GLU A 116 9.29 11.10 -15.17
C GLU A 116 9.55 9.82 -15.99
N SER A 117 10.62 9.80 -16.79
CA SER A 117 11.03 8.61 -17.53
C SER A 117 11.44 7.44 -16.64
N GLU A 118 12.00 7.68 -15.44
CA GLU A 118 12.32 6.61 -14.47
C GLU A 118 11.01 5.98 -13.95
N LEU A 119 10.02 6.83 -13.66
CA LEU A 119 8.71 6.40 -13.17
C LEU A 119 7.95 5.57 -14.21
N GLU A 120 7.93 5.99 -15.47
CA GLU A 120 7.21 5.31 -16.56
C GLU A 120 7.64 3.86 -16.78
N ILE A 121 8.93 3.54 -16.65
CA ILE A 121 9.40 2.15 -16.76
C ILE A 121 9.04 1.34 -15.52
N LEU A 122 9.19 1.92 -14.34
CA LEU A 122 8.91 1.23 -13.09
C LEU A 122 7.43 0.90 -12.95
N GLN A 123 6.53 1.79 -13.40
CA GLN A 123 5.09 1.57 -13.45
C GLN A 123 4.65 0.37 -14.31
N LYS A 124 5.53 -0.17 -15.18
CA LYS A 124 5.26 -1.42 -15.91
C LYS A 124 5.43 -2.67 -15.05
N THR A 125 5.87 -2.52 -13.80
CA THR A 125 6.07 -3.61 -12.83
C THR A 125 5.15 -3.45 -11.62
N SER A 126 5.24 -4.40 -10.69
CA SER A 126 4.68 -4.32 -9.33
C SER A 126 5.37 -3.23 -8.48
N PHE A 127 5.16 -1.98 -8.88
CA PHE A 127 5.84 -0.80 -8.38
C PHE A 127 4.89 0.11 -7.62
N PHE A 128 5.37 0.67 -6.51
CA PHE A 128 4.70 1.71 -5.75
C PHE A 128 5.60 2.94 -5.65
N LEU A 129 5.04 4.11 -5.86
CA LEU A 129 5.71 5.37 -5.60
C LEU A 129 5.32 5.88 -4.21
N LEU A 130 6.32 6.00 -3.36
CA LEU A 130 6.22 6.60 -2.04
C LEU A 130 6.79 8.01 -2.09
N SER A 131 5.96 9.01 -1.83
CA SER A 131 6.44 10.38 -1.63
C SER A 131 6.72 10.63 -0.15
N ILE A 132 7.81 11.34 0.14
CA ILE A 132 8.12 11.84 1.48
C ILE A 132 8.42 13.33 1.43
N ASP A 133 7.70 14.10 2.24
CA ASP A 133 7.85 15.54 2.38
C ASP A 133 7.78 15.95 3.86
N ASP A 134 8.20 17.18 4.13
CA ASP A 134 8.16 17.77 5.46
C ASP A 134 8.12 19.30 5.35
N SER A 135 7.78 19.97 6.44
CA SER A 135 7.78 21.44 6.48
C SER A 135 9.16 21.99 6.13
N THR A 136 9.21 23.18 5.51
CA THR A 136 10.48 23.84 5.17
C THR A 136 11.38 23.99 6.40
N SER A 137 10.81 24.26 7.58
CA SER A 137 11.53 24.36 8.85
C SER A 137 12.16 23.02 9.25
N SER A 138 11.40 21.92 9.19
CA SER A 138 11.90 20.58 9.48
C SER A 138 12.99 20.15 8.51
N ARG A 139 12.82 20.45 7.21
CA ARG A 139 13.81 20.14 6.16
C ARG A 139 15.09 20.96 6.34
N PHE A 140 14.96 22.20 6.80
CA PHE A 140 16.11 23.03 7.16
C PHE A 140 16.88 22.46 8.35
N ILE A 141 16.21 22.05 9.42
CA ILE A 141 16.86 21.39 10.57
C ILE A 141 17.59 20.13 10.11
N LYS A 142 16.96 19.29 9.27
CA LYS A 142 17.60 18.11 8.67
C LYS A 142 18.81 18.47 7.81
N TYR A 143 18.77 19.58 7.08
CA TYR A 143 19.90 20.11 6.31
C TYR A 143 21.06 20.53 7.22
N CYS A 144 20.78 21.29 8.28
CA CYS A 144 21.78 21.70 9.28
C CYS A 144 22.45 20.51 9.95
N ASN A 145 21.67 19.52 10.39
CA ASN A 145 22.19 18.28 10.97
C ASN A 145 23.10 17.54 9.98
N LYS A 146 22.70 17.46 8.71
CA LYS A 146 23.41 16.68 7.67
C LYS A 146 24.70 17.33 7.17
N TYR A 147 24.72 18.64 6.98
CA TYR A 147 25.82 19.33 6.30
C TYR A 147 26.67 20.21 7.24
N HIS A 148 26.13 20.59 8.40
CA HIS A 148 26.80 21.50 9.34
C HIS A 148 26.98 20.90 10.75
N ASN A 149 26.53 19.66 11.00
CA ASN A 149 26.62 18.98 12.30
C ASN A 149 26.02 19.77 13.48
N ILE A 150 25.02 20.61 13.23
CA ILE A 150 24.39 21.45 14.26
C ILE A 150 23.25 20.67 14.92
N GLU A 151 23.49 20.02 16.07
CA GLU A 151 22.42 19.37 16.83
C GLU A 151 21.50 20.41 17.49
N HIS A 152 20.29 20.58 16.95
CA HIS A 152 19.27 21.43 17.58
C HIS A 152 18.58 20.74 18.77
N LYS A 153 19.23 20.75 19.95
CA LYS A 153 18.65 20.25 21.21
C LYS A 153 17.55 21.14 21.80
N HIS A 154 17.44 22.40 21.36
CA HIS A 154 16.56 23.41 21.97
C HIS A 154 15.29 23.76 21.18
N THR A 155 15.05 23.18 19.99
CA THR A 155 13.90 23.55 19.13
C THR A 155 12.70 22.62 19.25
N ASN A 156 12.79 21.52 19.99
CA ASN A 156 11.70 20.54 20.09
C ASN A 156 10.40 21.09 20.72
N ASN A 157 10.47 22.24 21.42
CA ASN A 157 9.33 22.88 22.08
C ASN A 157 8.99 24.27 21.51
N LEU A 158 9.64 24.70 20.42
CA LEU A 158 9.37 26.01 19.82
C LEU A 158 8.34 25.88 18.69
N LEU A 159 7.36 26.79 18.66
CA LEU A 159 6.46 26.94 17.51
C LEU A 159 7.28 27.31 16.27
N ASN A 160 6.85 26.90 15.08
CA ASN A 160 7.58 27.13 13.82
C ASN A 160 7.98 28.61 13.63
N GLU A 161 7.17 29.57 14.09
CA GLU A 161 7.46 31.00 14.00
C GLU A 161 8.64 31.45 14.88
N ASP A 162 8.85 30.82 16.03
CA ASP A 162 9.94 31.16 16.96
C ASP A 162 11.28 30.61 16.49
N ILE A 163 11.25 29.48 15.78
CA ILE A 163 12.40 28.86 15.13
C ILE A 163 12.98 29.80 14.06
N TYR A 164 12.13 30.38 13.20
CA TYR A 164 12.59 31.33 12.18
C TYR A 164 13.18 32.60 12.78
N LYS A 165 12.57 33.14 13.85
CA LYS A 165 13.11 34.32 14.56
C LYS A 165 14.48 34.03 15.17
N TYR A 166 14.66 32.85 15.76
CA TYR A 166 15.96 32.41 16.28
C TYR A 166 17.03 32.33 15.18
N TYR A 167 16.69 31.76 14.02
CA TYR A 167 17.61 31.66 12.89
C TYR A 167 17.96 33.01 12.25
N LEU A 168 17.01 33.93 12.16
CA LEU A 168 17.23 35.26 11.57
C LEU A 168 18.11 36.17 12.45
N ASN A 169 18.08 35.95 13.77
CA ASN A 169 18.85 36.75 14.74
C ASN A 169 20.32 36.28 14.89
N ASN A 170 20.67 35.13 14.30
CA ASN A 170 22.03 34.61 14.31
C ASN A 170 22.64 34.67 12.89
N GLU A 171 23.65 35.50 12.70
CA GLU A 171 24.24 35.78 11.37
C GLU A 171 24.80 34.51 10.69
N TYR A 172 25.37 33.59 11.46
CA TYR A 172 25.85 32.31 10.96
C TYR A 172 24.70 31.42 10.46
N LEU A 173 23.62 31.29 11.25
CA LEU A 173 22.47 30.47 10.87
C LEU A 173 21.67 31.08 9.71
N LYS A 174 21.65 32.42 9.61
CA LYS A 174 21.04 33.14 8.50
C LYS A 174 21.72 32.80 7.17
N ASN A 175 23.06 32.71 7.15
CA ASN A 175 23.79 32.29 5.96
C ASN A 175 23.47 30.84 5.57
N ILE A 176 23.41 29.93 6.54
CA ILE A 176 23.02 28.53 6.30
C ILE A 176 21.58 28.44 5.76
N LEU A 177 20.66 29.28 6.25
CA LEU A 177 19.29 29.35 5.72
C LEU A 177 19.26 29.78 4.25
N PHE A 178 20.05 30.78 3.86
CA PHE A 178 20.18 31.17 2.46
C PHE A 178 20.74 30.03 1.60
N GLU A 179 21.78 29.34 2.07
CA GLU A 179 22.34 28.17 1.38
C GLU A 179 21.29 27.08 1.17
N PHE A 180 20.50 26.76 2.20
CA PHE A 180 19.42 25.79 2.11
C PHE A 180 18.34 26.19 1.11
N LEU A 181 17.89 27.45 1.12
CA LEU A 181 16.88 27.94 0.17
C LEU A 181 17.38 27.90 -1.28
N VAL A 182 18.68 28.16 -1.50
CA VAL A 182 19.30 28.01 -2.82
C VAL A 182 19.39 26.53 -3.21
N TYR A 183 19.77 25.65 -2.27
CA TYR A 183 19.82 24.20 -2.49
C TYR A 183 18.46 23.62 -2.87
N GLU A 184 17.40 24.07 -2.20
CA GLU A 184 16.01 23.69 -2.48
C GLU A 184 15.58 24.15 -3.88
N ASN A 185 15.85 25.40 -4.24
CA ASN A 185 15.46 25.95 -5.55
C ASN A 185 16.25 25.33 -6.72
N LYS A 186 17.54 25.01 -6.54
CA LYS A 186 18.37 24.39 -7.59
C LYS A 186 17.89 22.98 -7.97
N LYS A 187 17.32 22.23 -7.02
CA LYS A 187 16.71 20.93 -7.28
C LYS A 187 15.26 21.09 -7.72
N SER A 188 15.03 21.85 -8.79
CA SER A 188 13.78 21.94 -9.58
C SER A 188 12.55 21.41 -8.86
N ASP A 189 12.12 22.12 -7.81
CA ASP A 189 11.10 21.62 -6.86
C ASP A 189 9.77 21.36 -7.58
N TYR A 190 9.53 22.04 -8.72
CA TYR A 190 8.38 21.80 -9.59
C TYR A 190 8.34 20.39 -10.20
N SER A 191 9.47 19.86 -10.73
CA SER A 191 9.47 18.54 -11.36
C SER A 191 9.33 17.43 -10.31
N ILE A 192 9.95 17.59 -9.15
CA ILE A 192 9.80 16.67 -8.02
C ILE A 192 8.36 16.71 -7.47
N ARG A 193 7.75 17.88 -7.30
CA ARG A 193 6.34 18.00 -6.89
C ARG A 193 5.40 17.36 -7.89
N LYS A 194 5.63 17.52 -9.20
CA LYS A 194 4.87 16.81 -10.24
C LYS A 194 4.97 15.30 -10.07
N LEU A 195 6.16 14.76 -9.80
CA LEU A 195 6.34 13.33 -9.53
C LEU A 195 5.67 12.88 -8.24
N MET A 196 5.75 13.68 -7.17
CA MET A 196 5.10 13.38 -5.90
C MET A 196 3.58 13.28 -6.04
N ASN A 197 2.96 14.07 -6.94
CA ASN A 197 1.53 13.97 -7.22
C ASN A 197 1.11 12.61 -7.83
N ASN A 198 2.05 11.85 -8.38
CA ASN A 198 1.82 10.49 -8.89
C ASN A 198 2.10 9.41 -7.84
N ALA A 199 2.33 9.78 -6.57
CA ALA A 199 2.64 8.80 -5.53
C ALA A 199 1.39 8.03 -5.08
N ASP A 200 1.53 6.72 -4.90
CA ASP A 200 0.49 5.87 -4.33
C ASP A 200 0.30 6.15 -2.83
N TYR A 201 1.39 6.53 -2.16
CA TYR A 201 1.42 6.83 -0.74
C TYR A 201 2.19 8.13 -0.48
N HIS A 202 1.67 8.90 0.47
CA HIS A 202 2.27 10.16 0.90
C HIS A 202 2.63 10.10 2.39
N LEU A 203 3.92 10.28 2.69
CA LEU A 203 4.42 10.46 4.04
C LEU A 203 4.75 11.94 4.26
N TYR A 204 4.07 12.54 5.22
CA TYR A 204 4.30 13.93 5.60
C TYR A 204 4.78 14.03 7.04
N GLY A 205 5.98 14.59 7.21
CA GLY A 205 6.64 14.80 8.48
C GLY A 205 6.97 13.49 9.23
N TYR A 206 7.99 13.51 10.09
CA TYR A 206 8.16 12.50 11.13
C TYR A 206 9.06 13.07 12.22
N GLU A 207 8.74 12.74 13.48
CA GLU A 207 9.51 13.25 14.63
C GLU A 207 10.79 12.44 14.86
N ASN A 208 10.70 11.12 14.74
CA ASN A 208 11.79 10.19 14.99
C ASN A 208 11.60 8.91 14.16
N ILE A 209 12.57 7.99 14.23
CA ILE A 209 12.55 6.74 13.46
C ILE A 209 11.35 5.87 13.82
N GLN A 210 10.93 5.86 15.10
CA GLN A 210 9.78 5.07 15.55
C GLN A 210 8.47 5.62 14.98
N ASP A 211 8.29 6.94 14.94
CA ASP A 211 7.14 7.57 14.29
C ASP A 211 7.10 7.25 12.79
N LEU A 212 8.24 7.39 12.09
CA LEU A 212 8.34 7.01 10.68
C LEU A 212 7.96 5.53 10.46
N GLU A 213 8.42 4.64 11.34
CA GLU A 213 8.06 3.23 11.27
C GLU A 213 6.57 2.98 11.48
N ASN A 214 5.97 3.60 12.49
CA ASN A 214 4.54 3.49 12.75
C ASN A 214 3.73 3.97 11.53
N LYS A 215 4.16 5.06 10.89
CA LYS A 215 3.56 5.55 9.64
C LYS A 215 3.67 4.50 8.52
N LEU A 216 4.82 3.86 8.34
CA LEU A 216 4.99 2.78 7.35
C LEU A 216 4.09 1.57 7.63
N ILE A 217 3.95 1.18 8.90
CA ILE A 217 3.07 0.08 9.33
C ILE A 217 1.61 0.43 9.03
N ASN A 218 1.19 1.67 9.31
CA ASN A 218 -0.17 2.14 9.06
C ASN A 218 -0.55 2.11 7.58
N ILE A 219 0.39 2.40 6.68
CA ILE A 219 0.19 2.26 5.23
C ILE A 219 0.57 0.86 4.71
N ASN A 220 0.88 -0.06 5.62
CA ASN A 220 1.20 -1.47 5.37
C ASN A 220 2.39 -1.69 4.41
N ILE A 221 3.34 -0.74 4.32
CA ILE A 221 4.55 -0.87 3.48
C ILE A 221 5.39 -2.12 3.78
N PRO A 222 5.64 -2.47 5.06
CA PRO A 222 6.40 -3.67 5.41
C PRO A 222 5.79 -4.96 4.85
N ASN A 223 4.46 -4.97 4.71
CA ASN A 223 3.68 -6.10 4.24
C ASN A 223 2.84 -5.69 3.02
N ILE A 224 3.42 -4.97 2.04
CA ILE A 224 2.70 -4.75 0.78
C ILE A 224 2.48 -6.12 0.14
N ILE A 225 1.30 -6.67 0.40
CA ILE A 225 0.81 -7.90 -0.18
C ILE A 225 0.39 -7.53 -1.60
N HIS A 226 1.28 -7.74 -2.57
CA HIS A 226 1.02 -7.51 -4.00
C HIS A 226 -0.18 -8.33 -4.50
N ARG A 227 -0.41 -9.50 -3.90
CA ARG A 227 -1.52 -10.38 -4.22
C ARG A 227 -2.26 -10.74 -2.94
N PRO A 228 -3.48 -10.23 -2.70
CA PRO A 228 -4.23 -10.57 -1.50
C PRO A 228 -4.34 -12.08 -1.36
N SER A 229 -4.38 -12.57 -0.12
CA SER A 229 -4.79 -13.95 0.13
C SER A 229 -6.20 -14.18 -0.42
N TRP A 230 -6.59 -15.44 -0.63
CA TRP A 230 -7.95 -15.74 -1.08
C TRP A 230 -9.01 -15.18 -0.13
N ASP A 231 -8.80 -15.33 1.19
CA ASP A 231 -9.72 -14.82 2.19
C ASP A 231 -9.79 -13.29 2.18
N GLU A 232 -8.64 -12.60 2.05
CA GLU A 232 -8.61 -11.14 1.90
C GLU A 232 -9.35 -10.68 0.66
N TYR A 233 -9.14 -11.35 -0.48
CA TYR A 233 -9.77 -11.03 -1.75
C TYR A 233 -11.29 -11.19 -1.67
N PHE A 234 -11.77 -12.34 -1.20
CA PHE A 234 -13.21 -12.61 -1.11
C PHE A 234 -13.90 -11.78 -0.03
N MET A 235 -13.24 -11.51 1.10
CA MET A 235 -13.79 -10.60 2.11
C MET A 235 -13.83 -9.15 1.61
N LYS A 236 -12.82 -8.67 0.87
CA LYS A 236 -12.86 -7.36 0.19
C LYS A 236 -14.04 -7.28 -0.78
N LEU A 237 -14.28 -8.33 -1.56
CA LEU A 237 -15.44 -8.41 -2.46
C LEU A 237 -16.77 -8.42 -1.72
N ALA A 238 -16.87 -9.09 -0.56
CA ALA A 238 -18.07 -9.05 0.27
C ALA A 238 -18.35 -7.62 0.78
N TRP A 239 -17.31 -6.89 1.22
CA TRP A 239 -17.43 -5.48 1.58
C TRP A 239 -17.81 -4.59 0.40
N LEU A 240 -17.21 -4.78 -0.77
CA LEU A 240 -17.59 -4.06 -1.99
C LEU A 240 -19.06 -4.33 -2.37
N THR A 241 -19.48 -5.59 -2.32
CA THR A 241 -20.86 -6.01 -2.58
C THR A 241 -21.83 -5.35 -1.60
N SER A 242 -21.45 -5.21 -0.33
CA SER A 242 -22.27 -4.55 0.70
C SER A 242 -22.59 -3.09 0.37
N LYS A 243 -21.74 -2.39 -0.40
CA LYS A 243 -21.97 -0.99 -0.79
C LYS A 243 -23.21 -0.82 -1.67
N ARG A 244 -23.69 -1.90 -2.33
CA ARG A 244 -24.96 -1.90 -3.08
C ARG A 244 -26.21 -2.12 -2.22
N SER A 245 -26.06 -2.43 -0.93
CA SER A 245 -27.20 -2.66 -0.04
C SER A 245 -28.14 -1.46 0.01
N ASN A 246 -29.44 -1.73 -0.16
CA ASN A 246 -30.47 -0.70 -0.06
C ASN A 246 -31.05 -0.58 1.37
N CYS A 247 -30.64 -1.44 2.31
CA CYS A 247 -31.11 -1.41 3.70
C CYS A 247 -30.55 -0.18 4.44
N ILE A 248 -31.39 0.55 5.18
CA ILE A 248 -30.94 1.73 5.95
C ILE A 248 -30.28 1.38 7.28
N ARG A 249 -30.59 0.22 7.88
CA ARG A 249 -30.06 -0.13 9.20
C ARG A 249 -28.63 -0.65 9.15
N ARG A 250 -28.31 -1.49 8.16
CA ARG A 250 -26.98 -2.10 8.03
C ARG A 250 -26.73 -2.49 6.58
N LYS A 251 -25.49 -2.30 6.14
CA LYS A 251 -25.00 -2.71 4.83
C LYS A 251 -24.25 -4.03 4.99
N VAL A 252 -24.87 -5.13 4.54
CA VAL A 252 -24.30 -6.49 4.59
C VAL A 252 -24.07 -6.95 3.17
N GLY A 253 -22.92 -7.57 2.93
CA GLY A 253 -22.58 -8.20 1.65
C GLY A 253 -22.07 -9.60 1.88
N SER A 254 -22.28 -10.47 0.90
CA SER A 254 -21.89 -11.87 0.93
C SER A 254 -21.45 -12.35 -0.45
N VAL A 255 -20.49 -13.27 -0.47
CA VAL A 255 -19.90 -13.87 -1.66
C VAL A 255 -19.79 -15.38 -1.44
N LEU A 256 -20.33 -16.15 -2.38
CA LEU A 256 -20.21 -17.61 -2.41
C LEU A 256 -19.06 -18.01 -3.32
N VAL A 257 -18.19 -18.89 -2.83
CA VAL A 257 -16.98 -19.30 -3.52
C VAL A 257 -16.88 -20.81 -3.55
N LYS A 258 -16.59 -21.37 -4.72
CA LYS A 258 -16.22 -22.79 -4.88
C LYS A 258 -14.98 -22.87 -5.76
N ASN A 259 -13.97 -23.64 -5.35
CA ASN A 259 -12.70 -23.78 -6.08
C ASN A 259 -12.04 -22.41 -6.42
N ASN A 260 -12.03 -21.48 -5.46
CA ASN A 260 -11.55 -20.09 -5.63
C ASN A 260 -12.21 -19.32 -6.78
N ARG A 261 -13.43 -19.71 -7.17
CA ARG A 261 -14.26 -18.98 -8.13
C ARG A 261 -15.53 -18.51 -7.47
N ILE A 262 -15.91 -17.27 -7.77
CA ILE A 262 -17.16 -16.69 -7.30
C ILE A 262 -18.32 -17.38 -8.03
N ILE A 263 -19.25 -17.93 -7.26
CA ILE A 263 -20.47 -18.56 -7.76
C ILE A 263 -21.62 -17.56 -7.76
N SER A 264 -21.74 -16.77 -6.70
CA SER A 264 -22.82 -15.81 -6.50
C SER A 264 -22.38 -14.71 -5.54
N THR A 265 -23.00 -13.54 -5.66
CA THR A 265 -22.84 -12.42 -4.73
C THR A 265 -24.21 -11.91 -4.32
N GLY A 266 -24.30 -11.32 -3.13
CA GLY A 266 -25.56 -10.81 -2.60
C GLY A 266 -25.32 -9.74 -1.55
N TYR A 267 -26.26 -8.79 -1.50
CA TYR A 267 -26.33 -7.77 -0.47
C TYR A 267 -27.72 -7.77 0.14
N ASN A 268 -27.87 -7.22 1.34
CA ASN A 268 -29.18 -7.16 1.98
C ASN A 268 -30.04 -5.99 1.45
N GLY A 269 -31.35 -6.22 1.31
CA GLY A 269 -32.28 -5.21 0.82
C GLY A 269 -33.70 -5.72 0.62
N THR A 270 -34.64 -4.83 0.29
CA THR A 270 -36.01 -5.22 -0.07
C THR A 270 -36.04 -6.12 -1.31
N PRO A 271 -37.09 -6.92 -1.52
CA PRO A 271 -37.18 -7.84 -2.65
C PRO A 271 -37.14 -7.12 -4.00
N THR A 272 -36.75 -7.85 -5.05
CA THR A 272 -36.76 -7.34 -6.42
C THR A 272 -38.14 -6.79 -6.80
N ALA A 273 -38.17 -5.71 -7.59
CA ALA A 273 -39.38 -5.02 -8.02
C ALA A 273 -40.24 -4.41 -6.90
N THR A 274 -39.66 -4.17 -5.73
CA THR A 274 -40.28 -3.41 -4.64
C THR A 274 -39.51 -2.13 -4.34
N THR A 275 -40.14 -1.17 -3.66
CA THR A 275 -39.49 0.06 -3.20
C THR A 275 -38.27 -0.24 -2.35
N ASN A 276 -37.17 0.48 -2.55
CA ASN A 276 -35.95 0.25 -1.78
C ASN A 276 -36.19 0.55 -0.29
N CYS A 277 -35.46 -0.12 0.60
CA CYS A 277 -35.59 0.16 2.04
C CYS A 277 -35.26 1.63 2.38
N PHE A 278 -34.28 2.25 1.70
CA PHE A 278 -33.96 3.67 1.86
C PHE A 278 -34.99 4.64 1.26
N GLU A 279 -35.91 4.13 0.43
CA GLU A 279 -37.08 4.86 -0.09
C GLU A 279 -38.34 4.60 0.75
N GLY A 280 -38.22 3.88 1.87
CA GLY A 280 -39.34 3.57 2.75
C GLY A 280 -40.01 2.21 2.52
N GLY A 281 -39.45 1.33 1.68
CA GLY A 281 -40.02 0.01 1.38
C GLY A 281 -40.02 -1.01 2.54
N CYS A 282 -39.53 -0.64 3.71
CA CYS A 282 -39.53 -1.50 4.90
C CYS A 282 -39.93 -0.69 6.15
N ILE A 283 -41.18 -0.85 6.58
CA ILE A 283 -41.79 -0.13 7.71
C ILE A 283 -40.99 -0.34 9.01
N ARG A 284 -40.52 -1.57 9.23
CA ARG A 284 -39.69 -1.88 10.41
C ARG A 284 -38.37 -1.12 10.39
N CYS A 285 -37.70 -1.05 9.24
CA CYS A 285 -36.40 -0.40 9.15
C CYS A 285 -36.49 1.11 9.29
N THR A 286 -37.59 1.72 8.83
CA THR A 286 -37.84 3.17 8.96
C THR A 286 -38.37 3.57 10.33
N ASN A 287 -38.81 2.62 11.16
CA ASN A 287 -39.24 2.90 12.52
C ASN A 287 -38.03 3.01 13.47
N ILE A 288 -37.76 4.25 13.93
CA ILE A 288 -36.65 4.57 14.83
C ILE A 288 -36.78 3.93 16.23
N ASN A 289 -38.00 3.61 16.65
CA ASN A 289 -38.28 3.06 17.98
C ASN A 289 -38.07 1.54 18.07
N VAL A 290 -37.77 0.86 16.95
CA VAL A 290 -37.56 -0.59 16.94
C VAL A 290 -36.18 -0.93 17.52
N ILE A 291 -36.17 -1.70 18.61
CA ILE A 291 -34.95 -2.21 19.23
C ILE A 291 -34.25 -3.19 18.26
N ASN A 292 -32.92 -3.12 18.18
CA ASN A 292 -32.13 -4.04 17.37
C ASN A 292 -32.39 -5.50 17.77
N GLY A 293 -32.54 -6.38 16.78
CA GLY A 293 -32.84 -7.80 17.02
C GLY A 293 -34.30 -8.14 17.35
N THR A 294 -35.19 -7.14 17.47
CA THR A 294 -36.63 -7.37 17.72
C THR A 294 -37.47 -7.22 16.46
N ASN A 295 -38.69 -7.75 16.49
CA ASN A 295 -39.72 -7.61 15.44
C ASN A 295 -39.19 -7.97 14.04
N LEU A 296 -38.32 -8.98 13.93
CA LEU A 296 -37.64 -9.35 12.69
C LEU A 296 -38.62 -9.84 11.62
N GLU A 297 -39.74 -10.41 12.02
CA GLU A 297 -40.86 -10.87 11.19
C GLU A 297 -41.52 -9.75 10.38
N TYR A 298 -41.39 -8.48 10.80
CA TYR A 298 -41.90 -7.33 10.06
C TYR A 298 -40.84 -6.70 9.12
N CYS A 299 -39.67 -7.31 9.01
CA CYS A 299 -38.59 -6.82 8.14
C CYS A 299 -38.79 -7.32 6.71
N ASN A 300 -39.02 -6.41 5.77
CA ASN A 300 -39.10 -6.74 4.35
C ASN A 300 -37.72 -7.02 3.72
N CYS A 301 -36.62 -6.67 4.39
CA CYS A 301 -35.29 -6.84 3.82
C CYS A 301 -34.87 -8.32 3.82
N ILE A 302 -34.53 -8.84 2.65
CA ILE A 302 -33.84 -10.11 2.45
C ILE A 302 -32.37 -9.92 2.84
N HIS A 303 -31.81 -10.90 3.54
CA HIS A 303 -30.42 -10.89 4.00
C HIS A 303 -29.44 -11.20 2.85
N ALA A 304 -28.20 -10.73 2.97
CA ALA A 304 -27.19 -10.88 1.93
C ALA A 304 -26.90 -12.36 1.64
N GLU A 305 -26.82 -13.16 2.69
CA GLU A 305 -26.62 -14.61 2.65
C GLU A 305 -27.77 -15.30 1.90
N SER A 306 -29.02 -14.89 2.16
CA SER A 306 -30.19 -15.46 1.47
C SER A 306 -30.20 -15.10 -0.02
N ASN A 307 -29.88 -13.84 -0.36
CA ASN A 307 -29.78 -13.41 -1.75
C ASN A 307 -28.70 -14.21 -2.51
N VAL A 308 -27.55 -14.45 -1.89
CA VAL A 308 -26.50 -15.30 -2.45
C VAL A 308 -27.05 -16.69 -2.82
N LEU A 309 -27.78 -17.33 -1.89
CA LEU A 309 -28.35 -18.66 -2.09
C LEU A 309 -29.44 -18.68 -3.16
N PHE A 310 -30.30 -17.66 -3.22
CA PHE A 310 -31.37 -17.56 -4.22
C PHE A 310 -30.82 -17.46 -5.64
N TYR A 311 -29.77 -16.67 -5.87
CA TYR A 311 -29.16 -16.53 -7.18
C TYR A 311 -28.26 -17.71 -7.57
N ALA A 312 -27.63 -18.36 -6.60
CA ALA A 312 -26.81 -19.54 -6.86
C ALA A 312 -27.66 -20.77 -7.23
N GLY A 313 -28.75 -20.99 -6.49
CA GLY A 313 -29.46 -22.27 -6.45
C GLY A 313 -28.70 -23.31 -5.64
N LYS A 314 -29.43 -24.25 -5.02
CA LYS A 314 -28.88 -25.23 -4.06
C LYS A 314 -27.69 -26.01 -4.63
N ASP A 315 -27.81 -26.50 -5.87
CA ASP A 315 -26.80 -27.38 -6.50
C ASP A 315 -25.44 -26.70 -6.66
N LYS A 316 -25.40 -25.36 -6.73
CA LYS A 316 -24.13 -24.61 -6.83
C LYS A 316 -23.55 -24.22 -5.46
N CYS A 317 -24.32 -24.36 -4.38
CA CYS A 317 -23.90 -24.04 -3.02
C CYS A 317 -23.19 -25.20 -2.32
N GLU A 318 -23.42 -26.44 -2.75
CA GLU A 318 -22.80 -27.61 -2.13
C GLU A 318 -21.27 -27.55 -2.22
N ASP A 319 -20.58 -27.92 -1.14
CA ASP A 319 -19.11 -27.88 -0.99
C ASP A 319 -18.48 -26.50 -1.22
N SER A 320 -19.22 -25.43 -0.96
CA SER A 320 -18.74 -24.06 -1.13
C SER A 320 -18.42 -23.36 0.19
N ILE A 321 -17.75 -22.22 0.07
CA ILE A 321 -17.36 -21.33 1.16
C ILE A 321 -18.14 -20.03 1.04
N LEU A 322 -18.76 -19.58 2.13
CA LEU A 322 -19.47 -18.31 2.20
C LEU A 322 -18.62 -17.26 2.91
N TYR A 323 -18.30 -16.18 2.23
CA TYR A 323 -17.73 -14.97 2.82
C TYR A 323 -18.85 -13.97 3.10
N VAL A 324 -18.89 -13.36 4.28
CA VAL A 324 -19.94 -12.42 4.67
C VAL A 324 -19.43 -11.32 5.59
N THR A 325 -19.88 -10.09 5.42
CA THR A 325 -19.39 -8.96 6.23
C THR A 325 -19.85 -9.02 7.70
N CYS A 326 -20.95 -9.73 7.98
CA CYS A 326 -21.55 -9.88 9.31
C CYS A 326 -21.87 -11.34 9.59
N LEU A 327 -21.68 -11.80 10.83
CA LEU A 327 -22.03 -13.15 11.27
C LEU A 327 -23.50 -13.47 10.88
N PRO A 328 -23.77 -14.60 10.19
CA PRO A 328 -25.12 -14.94 9.77
C PRO A 328 -26.10 -15.03 10.94
N CYS A 329 -27.34 -14.58 10.72
CA CYS A 329 -28.41 -14.80 11.71
C CYS A 329 -28.81 -16.28 11.76
N LEU A 330 -29.60 -16.68 12.78
CA LEU A 330 -30.04 -18.06 12.93
C LEU A 330 -30.80 -18.60 11.70
N THR A 331 -31.62 -17.78 11.06
CA THR A 331 -32.35 -18.17 9.83
C THR A 331 -31.39 -18.41 8.66
N CYS A 332 -30.44 -17.49 8.42
CA CYS A 332 -29.42 -17.68 7.40
C CYS A 332 -28.55 -18.90 7.68
N ALA A 333 -28.17 -19.15 8.94
CA ALA A 333 -27.41 -20.33 9.33
C ALA A 333 -28.11 -21.64 8.94
N LYS A 334 -29.43 -21.74 9.18
CA LYS A 334 -30.23 -22.91 8.74
C LYS A 334 -30.21 -23.07 7.21
N HIS A 335 -30.33 -21.98 6.46
CA HIS A 335 -30.27 -22.04 5.00
C HIS A 335 -28.89 -22.47 4.49
N ILE A 336 -27.82 -21.94 5.09
CA ILE A 336 -26.42 -22.28 4.78
C ILE A 336 -26.20 -23.79 4.93
N ILE A 337 -26.64 -24.37 6.05
CA ILE A 337 -26.56 -25.81 6.32
C ILE A 337 -27.35 -26.59 5.27
N GLN A 338 -28.60 -26.20 5.03
CA GLN A 338 -29.48 -26.88 4.08
C GLN A 338 -28.97 -26.87 2.63
N CYS A 339 -28.17 -25.86 2.28
CA CYS A 339 -27.53 -25.70 0.98
C CYS A 339 -26.18 -26.41 0.84
N GLY A 340 -25.68 -27.09 1.88
CA GLY A 340 -24.43 -27.86 1.81
C GLY A 340 -23.16 -27.01 1.81
N ILE A 341 -23.22 -25.78 2.34
CA ILE A 341 -22.03 -24.93 2.50
C ILE A 341 -21.18 -25.47 3.65
N ILE A 342 -19.90 -25.69 3.40
CA ILE A 342 -18.99 -26.36 4.34
C ILE A 342 -18.20 -25.38 5.22
N LYS A 343 -18.13 -24.10 4.83
CA LYS A 343 -17.35 -23.09 5.55
C LYS A 343 -17.94 -21.69 5.45
N VAL A 344 -17.95 -20.96 6.57
CA VAL A 344 -18.40 -19.57 6.67
C VAL A 344 -17.28 -18.72 7.25
N ILE A 345 -16.88 -17.68 6.51
CA ILE A 345 -15.88 -16.71 6.92
C ILE A 345 -16.57 -15.35 7.08
N TYR A 346 -16.55 -14.78 8.29
CA TYR A 346 -17.27 -13.55 8.61
C TYR A 346 -16.38 -12.45 9.20
N SER A 347 -16.66 -11.17 8.93
CA SER A 347 -15.83 -10.07 9.46
C SER A 347 -16.28 -9.55 10.83
N THR A 348 -17.56 -9.19 10.97
CA THR A 348 -18.09 -8.55 12.19
C THR A 348 -19.03 -9.47 12.95
N LYS A 349 -18.89 -9.52 14.29
CA LYS A 349 -19.85 -10.22 15.16
C LYS A 349 -21.14 -9.41 15.30
N TYR A 350 -22.23 -10.12 15.56
CA TYR A 350 -23.49 -9.53 15.98
C TYR A 350 -23.56 -9.51 17.52
N LEU A 351 -24.17 -8.48 18.10
CA LEU A 351 -24.56 -8.47 19.52
C LEU A 351 -25.80 -9.35 19.69
N MET A 352 -25.61 -10.67 19.80
CA MET A 352 -26.70 -11.59 20.12
C MET A 352 -26.86 -11.64 21.64
N ASP A 353 -28.10 -11.86 22.08
CA ASP A 353 -28.43 -12.17 23.47
C ASP A 353 -27.72 -13.47 23.88
N GLU A 354 -26.89 -13.43 24.92
CA GLU A 354 -26.01 -14.53 25.36
C GLU A 354 -26.80 -15.79 25.79
N ASN A 355 -28.11 -15.66 25.97
CA ASN A 355 -29.01 -16.72 26.47
C ASN A 355 -29.67 -17.57 25.37
N ARG A 356 -29.25 -17.47 24.10
CA ARG A 356 -29.83 -18.24 22.98
C ARG A 356 -28.78 -19.03 22.21
N PRO A 357 -29.13 -20.23 21.67
CA PRO A 357 -28.23 -20.97 20.79
C PRO A 357 -27.80 -20.06 19.64
N THR A 358 -26.48 -19.89 19.52
CA THR A 358 -25.90 -18.96 18.58
C THR A 358 -25.95 -19.55 17.17
N SER A 359 -25.90 -18.70 16.16
CA SER A 359 -25.72 -19.18 14.78
C SER A 359 -24.43 -19.97 14.60
N ILE A 360 -23.42 -19.72 15.44
CA ILE A 360 -22.15 -20.45 15.48
C ILE A 360 -22.39 -21.90 15.93
N ASP A 361 -23.18 -22.12 16.99
CA ASP A 361 -23.43 -23.45 17.54
C ASP A 361 -24.10 -24.39 16.52
N ILE A 362 -25.15 -23.91 15.83
CA ILE A 362 -25.85 -24.75 14.84
C ILE A 362 -24.98 -25.05 13.61
N LEU A 363 -24.13 -24.11 13.20
CA LEU A 363 -23.19 -24.30 12.10
C LEU A 363 -22.14 -25.36 12.48
N HIS A 364 -21.53 -25.26 13.66
CA HIS A 364 -20.56 -26.25 14.13
C HIS A 364 -21.18 -27.64 14.33
N ASN A 365 -22.37 -27.72 14.92
CA ASN A 365 -23.08 -29.00 15.09
C ASN A 365 -23.41 -29.69 13.76
N SER A 366 -23.39 -28.95 12.65
CA SER A 366 -23.62 -29.46 11.30
C SER A 366 -22.34 -29.62 10.48
N ASN A 367 -21.17 -29.64 11.15
CA ASN A 367 -19.84 -29.71 10.54
C ASN A 367 -19.51 -28.57 9.56
N VAL A 368 -20.12 -27.39 9.75
CA VAL A 368 -19.74 -26.18 9.01
C VAL A 368 -18.65 -25.46 9.79
N GLU A 369 -17.49 -25.24 9.15
CA GLU A 369 -16.38 -24.50 9.74
C GLU A 369 -16.70 -23.00 9.78
N VAL A 370 -16.52 -22.35 10.93
CA VAL A 370 -16.84 -20.93 11.11
C VAL A 370 -15.60 -20.18 11.57
N ILE A 371 -15.15 -19.21 10.77
CA ILE A 371 -13.94 -18.42 11.05
C ILE A 371 -14.28 -16.93 11.08
N GLN A 372 -13.80 -16.22 12.10
CA GLN A 372 -13.79 -14.77 12.08
C GLN A 372 -12.57 -14.24 11.32
N PHE A 373 -12.81 -13.42 10.31
CA PHE A 373 -11.80 -12.70 9.56
C PHE A 373 -11.38 -11.43 10.30
N HIS A 374 -10.16 -11.42 10.83
CA HIS A 374 -9.55 -10.25 11.44
C HIS A 374 -8.67 -9.57 10.40
N ASN A 375 -9.07 -8.38 9.90
CA ASN A 375 -8.21 -7.59 9.02
C ASN A 375 -7.57 -6.42 9.77
N SER A 376 -6.26 -6.25 9.60
CA SER A 376 -5.43 -5.16 10.13
C SER A 376 -5.65 -3.84 9.37
N SER A 377 -6.18 -3.91 8.14
CA SER A 377 -6.35 -2.75 7.26
C SER A 377 -7.83 -2.44 7.08
N LYS A 378 -8.24 -1.17 7.30
CA LYS A 378 -9.59 -0.70 6.98
C LYS A 378 -9.87 -0.97 5.50
N PHE A 379 -10.94 -1.71 5.21
CA PHE A 379 -11.45 -1.88 3.86
C PHE A 379 -11.95 -0.51 3.37
N ILE A 380 -11.23 0.12 2.43
CA ILE A 380 -11.59 1.42 1.82
C ILE A 380 -12.87 1.25 1.00
#